data_AF-A0A931QRT3-F1
#
_entry.id   AF-A0A931QRT3-F1
#
_cell.length_a   1.000
_cell.length_b   1.000
_cell.length_c   1.000
_cell.angle_alpha   90.00
_cell.angle_beta   90.00
_cell.angle_gamma   90.00
#
_symmetry.space_group_name_H-M   'P 1'
#
loop_
_entity.id
_entity.type
_entity.pdbx_description
1 polymer ?
#
loop_
_entity_poly.entity_id
_entity_poly.type
_entity_poly.pdbx_seq_one_letter_code
_entity_poly.pdbx_strand_id
1 'polypeptide(L)'
;MQQFDDINNINVDSSSTYKPPSLFQMNFEKMIKDMRFVGMFSIIYGAITCLTIIGALLGVPTIIVGLKMREAADQFAIFKATNDAASMRIGFELQGQYFKIVKILLIIGLVLTVIYFIAIILLFASGFGALMEMENYSS
;
A
#
# COMPACT_ATOMS: atom_id res chain seq x y z
N MET A 1 36.36 -6.06 -57.71
CA MET A 1 35.77 -5.01 -56.85
C MET A 1 34.41 -5.51 -56.36
N GLN A 2 34.39 -6.49 -55.45
CA GLN A 2 33.19 -7.13 -54.89
C GLN A 2 33.03 -6.77 -53.40
N GLN A 3 33.27 -5.51 -53.02
CA GLN A 3 33.24 -5.08 -51.61
C GLN A 3 32.35 -3.85 -51.37
N PHE A 4 31.47 -3.53 -52.33
CA PHE A 4 30.58 -2.36 -52.21
C PHE A 4 29.08 -2.70 -52.25
N ASP A 5 28.70 -3.95 -52.49
CA ASP A 5 27.27 -4.33 -52.59
C ASP A 5 26.69 -4.85 -51.25
N ASP A 6 27.53 -5.12 -50.24
CA ASP A 6 27.08 -5.67 -48.94
C ASP A 6 26.70 -4.60 -47.89
N ILE A 7 26.78 -3.30 -48.21
CA ILE A 7 26.46 -2.21 -47.28
C ILE A 7 25.02 -1.70 -47.44
N ASN A 8 24.18 -2.38 -48.23
CA ASN A 8 22.81 -1.93 -48.50
C ASN A 8 21.73 -2.83 -47.90
N ASN A 9 22.11 -3.77 -47.03
CA ASN A 9 21.16 -4.66 -46.34
C ASN A 9 21.27 -4.56 -44.82
N ILE A 10 21.56 -3.36 -44.32
CA ILE A 10 21.17 -3.03 -42.95
C ILE A 10 19.67 -2.74 -43.04
N ASN A 11 18.85 -3.79 -42.90
CA ASN A 11 17.45 -3.62 -42.56
C ASN A 11 17.39 -2.98 -41.16
N VAL A 12 17.53 -1.66 -41.14
CA VAL A 12 17.21 -0.79 -40.02
C VAL A 12 15.69 -0.74 -39.92
N ASP A 13 15.07 -1.86 -39.57
CA ASP A 13 13.72 -1.89 -39.00
C ASP A 13 13.80 -1.38 -37.55
N SER A 14 14.39 -0.19 -37.37
CA SER A 14 14.20 0.63 -36.18
C SER A 14 12.98 1.53 -36.39
N SER A 15 11.89 0.96 -36.91
CA SER A 15 10.57 1.49 -36.57
C SER A 15 10.27 1.01 -35.15
N SER A 16 10.86 1.69 -34.16
CA SER A 16 10.30 1.73 -32.82
C SER A 16 8.94 2.40 -32.96
N THR A 17 7.97 1.64 -33.46
CA THR A 17 6.57 2.00 -33.48
C THR A 17 6.21 2.12 -32.02
N TYR A 18 6.29 3.35 -31.52
CA TYR A 18 5.80 3.75 -30.21
C TYR A 18 4.29 3.54 -30.28
N LYS A 19 3.88 2.29 -30.10
CA LYS A 19 2.47 1.95 -29.94
C LYS A 19 2.10 2.63 -28.62
N PRO A 20 1.23 3.65 -28.65
CA PRO A 20 0.86 4.32 -27.43
C PRO A 20 0.34 3.24 -26.48
N PRO A 21 0.85 3.20 -25.23
CA PRO A 21 0.43 2.19 -24.28
C PRO A 21 -1.09 2.21 -24.21
N SER A 22 -1.69 1.02 -24.28
CA SER A 22 -3.13 0.89 -24.14
C SER A 22 -3.58 1.55 -22.83
N LEU A 23 -4.80 2.10 -22.78
CA LEU A 23 -5.39 2.64 -21.55
C LEU A 23 -5.29 1.64 -20.39
N PHE A 24 -5.45 0.34 -20.69
CA PHE A 24 -5.24 -0.73 -19.72
C PHE A 24 -3.81 -0.80 -19.21
N GLN A 25 -2.80 -0.72 -20.08
CA GLN A 25 -1.39 -0.76 -19.69
C GLN A 25 -1.00 0.43 -18.79
N MET A 26 -1.51 1.63 -19.09
CA MET A 26 -1.25 2.82 -18.26
C MET A 26 -1.88 2.68 -16.87
N ASN A 27 -3.14 2.23 -16.82
CA ASN A 27 -3.85 2.02 -15.54
C ASN A 27 -3.22 0.88 -14.73
N PHE A 28 -2.79 -0.18 -15.39
CA PHE A 28 -2.13 -1.32 -14.75
C PHE A 28 -0.75 -0.93 -14.20
N GLU A 29 0.03 -0.15 -14.94
CA GLU A 29 1.30 0.37 -14.44
C GLU A 29 1.13 1.31 -13.25
N LYS A 30 0.13 2.19 -13.31
CA LYS A 30 -0.21 3.06 -12.18
C LYS A 30 -0.61 2.23 -10.95
N MET A 31 -1.45 1.21 -11.14
CA MET A 31 -1.85 0.29 -10.07
C MET A 31 -0.62 -0.37 -9.40
N ILE A 32 0.32 -0.89 -10.19
CA ILE A 32 1.56 -1.49 -9.66
C ILE A 32 2.35 -0.49 -8.81
N LYS A 33 2.50 0.75 -9.29
CA LYS A 33 3.21 1.80 -8.56
C LYS A 33 2.51 2.17 -7.25
N ASP A 34 1.20 2.33 -7.28
CA ASP A 34 0.39 2.66 -6.11
C ASP A 34 0.44 1.52 -5.08
N MET A 35 0.37 0.25 -5.52
CA MET A 35 0.52 -0.91 -4.64
C MET A 35 1.92 -0.97 -3.98
N ARG A 36 2.99 -0.69 -4.73
CA ARG A 36 4.35 -0.60 -4.16
C ARG A 36 4.46 0.51 -3.12
N PHE A 37 3.87 1.68 -3.41
CA PHE A 37 3.85 2.81 -2.50
C PHE A 37 3.09 2.47 -1.21
N VAL A 38 1.87 1.93 -1.32
CA VAL A 38 1.06 1.51 -0.16
C VAL A 38 1.80 0.46 0.66
N GLY A 39 2.39 -0.56 0.01
CA GLY A 39 3.17 -1.57 0.70
C GLY A 39 4.36 -1.00 1.48
N MET A 40 5.12 -0.10 0.86
CA MET A 40 6.24 0.59 1.52
C MET A 40 5.77 1.48 2.67
N PHE A 41 4.71 2.26 2.45
CA PHE A 41 4.13 3.11 3.48
C PHE A 41 3.64 2.30 4.68
N SER A 42 2.95 1.17 4.46
CA SER A 42 2.50 0.28 5.54
C SER A 42 3.66 -0.31 6.33
N ILE A 43 4.78 -0.65 5.69
CA ILE A 43 5.98 -1.14 6.38
C ILE A 43 6.56 -0.04 7.30
N ILE A 44 6.72 1.18 6.77
CA ILE A 44 7.26 2.31 7.54
C ILE A 44 6.33 2.68 8.70
N TYR A 45 5.03 2.80 8.42
CA TYR A 45 4.03 3.11 9.43
C TYR A 45 3.95 2.04 10.52
N GLY A 46 3.99 0.76 10.13
CA GLY A 46 4.03 -0.35 11.06
C GLY A 46 5.28 -0.34 11.92
N ALA A 47 6.46 -0.06 11.33
CA ALA A 47 7.71 0.06 12.08
C ALA A 47 7.67 1.19 13.11
N ILE A 48 7.11 2.36 12.75
CA ILE A 48 6.91 3.48 13.70
C ILE A 48 5.96 3.08 14.83
N THR A 49 4.88 2.36 14.50
CA THR A 49 3.90 1.89 15.49
C THR A 49 4.50 0.88 16.47
N CYS A 50 5.47 0.08 16.01
CA CYS A 50 6.20 -0.88 16.85
C CYS A 50 7.12 -0.24 17.91
N LEU A 51 7.34 1.09 17.92
CA LEU A 51 8.19 1.72 18.95
C LEU A 51 7.64 1.55 20.38
N THR A 52 6.34 1.29 20.52
CA THR A 52 5.70 1.05 21.82
C THR A 52 5.39 -0.44 21.99
N ILE A 53 5.46 -0.96 23.23
CA ILE A 53 5.15 -2.37 23.53
C ILE A 53 3.73 -2.73 23.08
N ILE A 54 2.77 -1.84 23.34
CA ILE A 54 1.37 -2.01 22.94
C ILE A 54 1.24 -1.92 21.41
N GLY A 55 1.92 -0.96 20.78
CA GLY A 55 1.88 -0.76 19.35
C GLY A 55 2.53 -1.91 18.55
N ALA A 56 3.48 -2.65 19.11
CA ALA A 56 4.07 -3.82 18.47
C ALA A 56 3.04 -4.90 18.13
N LEU A 57 1.99 -5.07 18.95
CA LEU A 57 0.91 -6.03 18.70
C LEU A 57 0.13 -5.71 17.41
N LEU A 58 0.00 -4.43 17.06
CA LEU A 58 -0.70 -3.98 15.85
C LEU A 58 0.26 -3.68 14.69
N GLY A 59 1.48 -3.24 15.00
CA GLY A 59 2.50 -2.85 14.04
C GLY A 59 3.07 -4.05 13.30
N VAL A 60 3.35 -5.17 13.98
CA VAL A 60 3.88 -6.39 13.33
C VAL A 60 2.93 -6.92 12.24
N PRO A 61 1.63 -7.13 12.51
CA PRO A 61 0.67 -7.49 11.46
C PRO A 61 0.66 -6.48 10.30
N THR A 62 0.71 -5.18 10.60
CA THR A 62 0.71 -4.11 9.59
C THR A 62 1.92 -4.16 8.66
N ILE A 63 3.10 -4.51 9.18
CA ILE A 63 4.31 -4.72 8.38
C ILE A 63 4.14 -5.92 7.44
N ILE A 64 3.62 -7.04 7.95
CA ILE A 64 3.39 -8.27 7.17
C ILE A 64 2.45 -7.97 6.00
N VAL A 65 1.39 -7.21 6.24
CA VAL A 65 0.47 -6.74 5.21
C VAL A 65 1.19 -5.91 4.14
N GLY A 66 2.01 -4.95 4.55
CA GLY A 66 2.76 -4.11 3.62
C GLY A 66 3.72 -4.90 2.73
N LEU A 67 4.39 -5.91 3.30
CA LEU A 67 5.24 -6.84 2.55
C LEU A 67 4.43 -7.62 1.50
N LYS A 68 3.26 -8.14 1.87
CA LYS A 68 2.38 -8.88 0.95
C LYS A 68 1.88 -8.02 -0.21
N MET A 69 1.51 -6.76 0.04
CA MET A 69 1.09 -5.85 -1.02
C MET A 69 2.24 -5.53 -2.00
N ARG A 70 3.43 -5.31 -1.45
CA ARG A 70 4.63 -5.03 -2.25
C ARG A 70 5.01 -6.23 -3.12
N GLU A 71 4.98 -7.43 -2.55
CA GLU A 71 5.24 -8.68 -3.27
C GLU A 71 4.21 -8.90 -4.40
N ALA A 72 2.92 -8.62 -4.14
CA ALA A 72 1.87 -8.66 -5.17
C ALA A 72 2.17 -7.70 -6.34
N ALA A 73 2.61 -6.48 -6.03
CA ALA A 73 2.99 -5.50 -7.04
C ALA A 73 4.20 -5.94 -7.87
N ASP A 74 5.17 -6.62 -7.26
CA ASP A 74 6.32 -7.19 -7.96
C ASP A 74 5.89 -8.32 -8.91
N GLN A 75 4.96 -9.18 -8.50
CA GLN A 75 4.39 -10.23 -9.38
C GLN A 75 3.61 -9.64 -10.55
N PHE A 76 2.84 -8.57 -10.33
CA PHE A 76 2.17 -7.86 -11.42
C PHE A 76 3.15 -7.15 -12.36
N ALA A 77 4.27 -6.66 -11.86
CA ALA A 77 5.34 -6.11 -12.69
C ALA A 77 6.02 -7.19 -13.56
N ILE A 78 6.23 -8.39 -12.99
CA ILE A 78 6.74 -9.55 -13.74
C ILE A 78 5.74 -9.91 -14.85
N PHE A 79 4.45 -10.05 -14.53
CA PHE A 79 3.42 -10.32 -15.54
C PHE A 79 3.41 -9.26 -16.66
N LYS A 80 3.55 -7.97 -16.34
CA LYS A 80 3.66 -6.91 -17.36
C LYS A 80 4.84 -7.15 -18.31
N ALA A 81 5.97 -7.63 -17.79
CA ALA A 81 7.20 -7.85 -18.56
C ALA A 81 7.21 -9.16 -19.35
N THR A 82 6.64 -10.23 -18.78
CA THR A 82 6.75 -11.61 -19.32
C THR A 82 5.47 -12.12 -19.98
N ASN A 83 4.32 -11.45 -19.74
CA ASN A 83 2.99 -11.92 -20.12
C ASN A 83 2.62 -13.30 -19.53
N ASP A 84 3.28 -13.71 -18.45
CA ASP A 84 3.05 -15.00 -17.81
C ASP A 84 1.82 -14.99 -16.90
N ALA A 85 0.80 -15.77 -17.27
CA ALA A 85 -0.44 -15.91 -16.51
C ALA A 85 -0.23 -16.48 -15.09
N ALA A 86 0.83 -17.26 -14.85
CA ALA A 86 1.13 -17.77 -13.51
C ALA A 86 1.51 -16.62 -12.55
N SER A 87 2.37 -15.70 -13.01
CA SER A 87 2.73 -14.48 -12.26
C SER A 87 1.52 -13.61 -11.93
N MET A 88 0.56 -13.48 -12.86
CA MET A 88 -0.70 -12.77 -12.62
C MET A 88 -1.54 -13.42 -11.52
N ARG A 89 -1.65 -14.76 -11.54
CA ARG A 89 -2.39 -15.52 -10.51
C ARG A 89 -1.77 -15.33 -9.12
N ILE A 90 -0.45 -15.42 -9.02
CA ILE A 90 0.27 -15.23 -7.75
C ILE A 90 0.06 -13.79 -7.23
N GLY A 91 0.12 -12.78 -8.11
CA GLY A 91 -0.18 -11.40 -7.76
C GLY A 91 -1.56 -11.24 -7.10
N PHE A 92 -2.60 -11.83 -7.68
CA PHE A 92 -3.95 -11.81 -7.09
C PHE A 92 -4.06 -12.62 -5.80
N GLU A 93 -3.35 -13.73 -5.67
CA GLU A 93 -3.34 -14.52 -4.43
C GLU A 93 -2.75 -13.70 -3.27
N LEU A 94 -1.60 -13.07 -3.50
CA LEU A 94 -0.95 -12.20 -2.52
C LEU A 94 -1.81 -10.97 -2.18
N GLN A 95 -2.44 -10.36 -3.19
CA GLN A 95 -3.39 -9.26 -2.96
C GLN A 95 -4.62 -9.72 -2.15
N GLY A 96 -5.11 -10.94 -2.38
CA GLY A 96 -6.17 -11.55 -1.58
C GLY A 96 -5.74 -11.80 -0.13
N GLN A 97 -4.51 -12.28 0.09
CA GLN A 97 -3.92 -12.43 1.43
C GLN A 97 -3.79 -11.07 2.14
N TYR A 98 -3.36 -10.03 1.43
CA TYR A 98 -3.34 -8.65 1.94
C TYR A 98 -4.72 -8.23 2.47
N PHE A 99 -5.78 -8.37 1.66
CA PHE A 99 -7.12 -7.95 2.08
C PHE A 99 -7.66 -8.76 3.27
N LYS A 100 -7.29 -10.04 3.40
CA LYS A 100 -7.68 -10.86 4.56
C LYS A 100 -7.10 -10.33 5.87
N ILE A 101 -5.87 -9.82 5.84
CA ILE A 101 -5.22 -9.28 7.04
C ILE A 101 -5.64 -7.82 7.28
N VAL A 102 -5.80 -7.02 6.23
CA VAL A 102 -6.29 -5.64 6.36
C VAL A 102 -7.69 -5.59 6.95
N LYS A 103 -8.62 -6.45 6.51
CA LYS A 103 -9.99 -6.42 7.03
C LYS A 103 -10.06 -6.72 8.54
N ILE A 104 -9.21 -7.62 9.05
CA ILE A 104 -9.17 -7.91 10.50
C ILE A 104 -8.55 -6.74 11.27
N LEU A 105 -7.46 -6.16 10.77
CA LEU A 105 -6.85 -4.95 11.33
C LEU A 105 -7.82 -3.77 11.36
N LEU A 106 -8.62 -3.61 10.31
CA LEU A 106 -9.62 -2.55 10.19
C LEU A 106 -10.73 -2.72 11.25
N ILE A 107 -11.23 -3.93 11.48
CA ILE A 107 -12.23 -4.19 12.53
C ILE A 107 -11.67 -3.85 13.91
N ILE A 108 -10.45 -4.30 14.23
CA ILE A 108 -9.80 -4.02 15.51
C ILE A 108 -9.59 -2.51 15.68
N GLY A 109 -9.07 -1.83 14.66
CA GLY A 109 -8.86 -0.39 14.66
C GLY A 109 -10.16 0.40 14.84
N LEU A 110 -11.25 -0.04 14.22
CA LEU A 110 -12.57 0.58 14.39
C LEU A 110 -13.04 0.50 15.84
N VAL A 111 -12.95 -0.67 16.47
CA VAL A 111 -13.36 -0.86 17.87
C VAL A 111 -12.54 0.01 18.82
N LEU A 112 -11.21 0.02 18.65
CA LEU A 112 -10.32 0.86 19.48
C LEU A 112 -10.60 2.35 19.29
N THR A 113 -10.89 2.79 18.06
CA THR A 113 -11.22 4.18 17.75
C THR A 113 -12.52 4.61 18.46
N VAL A 114 -13.56 3.77 18.45
CA VAL A 114 -14.82 4.05 19.15
C VAL A 114 -14.59 4.17 20.66
N ILE A 115 -13.85 3.24 21.26
CA ILE A 115 -13.53 3.29 22.69
C ILE A 115 -12.73 4.56 23.04
N TYR A 116 -11.76 4.91 22.19
CA TYR A 116 -10.95 6.12 22.35
C TYR A 116 -11.81 7.39 22.33
N PHE A 117 -12.77 7.51 21.40
CA PHE A 117 -13.69 8.65 21.38
C PHE A 117 -14.57 8.73 22.63
N ILE A 118 -15.08 7.60 23.12
CA ILE A 118 -15.87 7.55 24.37
C ILE A 118 -15.02 8.04 25.56
N ALA A 119 -13.78 7.56 25.67
CA ALA A 119 -12.87 7.95 26.73
C ALA A 119 -12.57 9.47 26.71
N ILE A 120 -12.36 10.04 25.52
CA ILE A 120 -12.19 11.49 25.35
C ILE A 120 -13.43 12.24 25.84
N ILE A 121 -14.64 11.86 25.39
CA ILE A 121 -15.87 12.56 25.78
C ILE A 121 -16.05 12.56 27.30
N LEU A 122 -15.80 11.43 27.97
CA LEU A 122 -15.88 11.33 29.42
C LEU A 122 -14.82 12.19 30.13
N LEU A 123 -13.58 12.20 29.62
CA LEU A 123 -12.52 13.04 30.16
C LEU A 123 -12.88 14.53 30.03
N PHE A 124 -13.33 14.98 28.86
CA PHE A 124 -13.76 16.36 28.65
C PHE A 124 -14.96 16.74 29.52
N ALA A 125 -15.96 15.86 29.67
CA ALA A 125 -17.11 16.12 30.54
C ALA A 125 -16.71 16.27 32.02
N SER A 126 -15.85 15.36 32.51
CA SER A 126 -15.35 15.40 33.89
C SER A 126 -14.41 16.57 34.17
N GLY A 127 -13.48 16.87 33.25
CA GLY A 127 -12.54 17.98 33.38
C GLY A 127 -13.23 19.34 33.28
N PHE A 128 -14.20 19.50 32.38
CA PHE A 128 -14.99 20.73 32.30
C PHE A 128 -15.92 20.91 33.50
N GLY A 129 -16.54 19.82 33.99
CA GLY A 129 -17.34 19.85 35.21
C GLY A 129 -16.53 20.29 36.44
N ALA A 130 -15.33 19.74 36.63
CA ALA A 130 -14.44 20.11 37.74
C ALA A 130 -13.98 21.58 37.67
N LEU A 131 -13.78 22.14 36.47
CA LEU A 131 -13.41 23.55 36.31
C LEU A 131 -14.57 24.50 36.67
N MET A 132 -15.81 24.17 36.28
CA MET A 132 -16.99 24.99 36.65
C MET A 132 -17.32 24.93 38.14
N GLU A 133 -16.96 23.85 38.83
CA GLU A 133 -17.15 23.70 40.27
C GLU A 133 -16.16 24.56 41.09
N MET A 134 -14.93 24.74 40.59
CA MET A 134 -13.94 25.65 41.19
C MET A 134 -14.33 27.13 41.03
N GLU A 135 -14.93 27.52 39.90
CA GLU A 135 -15.40 28.90 39.68
C GLU A 135 -16.50 29.28 40.67
N ASN A 136 -17.47 28.39 40.89
CA ASN A 136 -18.57 28.60 41.85
C ASN A 136 -18.11 28.69 43.31
N TYR A 137 -16.98 28.06 43.69
CA TYR A 137 -16.45 28.16 45.05
C TYR A 137 -15.65 29.46 45.31
N SER A 138 -15.39 30.26 44.27
CA SER A 138 -14.60 31.50 44.35
C SER A 138 -15.43 32.79 44.30
N SER A 139 -16.76 32.70 44.14
CA SER A 139 -17.73 33.81 44.24
C SER A 139 -18.49 33.77 45.56
#